data_AF-A0A2G2YTC7-F1
#
_entry.id   AF-A0A2G2YTC7-F1
#
_cell.length_a   1.000
_cell.length_b   1.000
_cell.length_c   1.000
_cell.angle_alpha   90.00
_cell.angle_beta   90.00
_cell.angle_gamma   90.00
#
_symmetry.space_group_name_H-M   'P 1'
#
loop_
_entity.id
_entity.type
_entity.pdbx_description
1 polymer ?
#
loop_
_entity_poly.entity_id
_entity_poly.type
_entity_poly.pdbx_seq_one_letter_code
_entity_poly.pdbx_strand_id
1 'polypeptide(L)'
;MDFVIGLPPSRRHHDSIWVVVDRLTKSAYFLPVHTSYTAEDYARLYIRELVRLHGVPMSIISDRSTQFTSQFWKAFQKGLVGVAPLAYLAIYRVCNSLGFLESDILAAMDIAIEDGVNILSILLGGSSEPFHDDAIALVAYSAMEKGIFVCCSACNRGPTPRSMANEAPWILTVGANTFDRKINVTTVLINKEQFEGCFMRSWWWWGNKSSQSQVVKAARGIAMILINHMQDSFITSSDAYVLPATDVTYTDGQKILTYINSTSNPLATITFQGTIIGDKNTLIVASFSSRGPSRANPGLLKPEIIGPSVNILAAWPTSVENNTEPKPTFNINWVPQCLAHTLVE
;
A
#
# COMPACT_ATOMS: atom_id res chain seq x y z
N MET A 1 -24.92 0.38 -7.33
CA MET A 1 -25.16 -0.25 -6.02
C MET A 1 -26.65 -0.29 -5.91
N ASP A 2 -27.19 -1.48 -6.06
CA ASP A 2 -28.60 -1.65 -6.34
C ASP A 2 -29.16 -2.60 -5.28
N PHE A 3 -30.42 -2.38 -4.90
CA PHE A 3 -31.02 -3.09 -3.78
C PHE A 3 -32.24 -3.88 -4.25
N VAL A 4 -32.13 -5.19 -4.21
CA VAL A 4 -33.26 -6.09 -4.46
C VAL A 4 -33.93 -6.36 -3.12
N ILE A 5 -35.05 -5.67 -2.88
CA ILE A 5 -35.82 -5.73 -1.64
C ILE A 5 -37.12 -6.54 -1.80
N GLY A 6 -37.74 -6.93 -0.68
CA GLY A 6 -39.02 -7.65 -0.69
C GLY A 6 -38.90 -9.14 -0.98
N LEU A 7 -37.76 -9.75 -0.68
CA LEU A 7 -37.53 -11.17 -0.85
C LEU A 7 -38.03 -11.94 0.39
N PRO A 8 -38.47 -13.21 0.23
CA PRO A 8 -38.81 -14.04 1.37
C PRO A 8 -37.57 -14.24 2.28
N PRO A 9 -37.74 -14.21 3.60
CA PRO A 9 -36.62 -14.28 4.53
C PRO A 9 -35.87 -15.62 4.40
N SER A 10 -34.55 -15.54 4.33
CA SER A 10 -33.66 -16.72 4.32
C SER A 10 -33.64 -17.44 5.67
N ARG A 11 -32.99 -18.61 5.76
CA ARG A 11 -32.75 -19.31 7.04
C ARG A 11 -31.97 -18.47 8.06
N ARG A 12 -31.19 -17.49 7.59
CA ARG A 12 -30.47 -16.52 8.42
C ARG A 12 -31.21 -15.18 8.51
N HIS A 13 -32.50 -15.17 8.17
CA HIS A 13 -33.44 -14.05 8.23
C HIS A 13 -33.19 -12.87 7.29
N HIS A 14 -32.14 -12.85 6.45
CA HIS A 14 -31.97 -11.85 5.39
C HIS A 14 -33.17 -11.80 4.44
N ASP A 15 -33.65 -10.59 4.12
CA ASP A 15 -34.88 -10.31 3.37
C ASP A 15 -34.62 -9.50 2.08
N SER A 16 -33.35 -9.24 1.77
CA SER A 16 -32.93 -8.42 0.64
C SER A 16 -31.53 -8.84 0.15
N ILE A 17 -31.25 -8.52 -1.10
CA ILE A 17 -29.94 -8.73 -1.73
C ILE A 17 -29.39 -7.37 -2.13
N TRP A 18 -28.17 -7.09 -1.69
CA TRP A 18 -27.41 -5.93 -2.13
C TRP A 18 -26.50 -6.33 -3.28
N VAL A 19 -26.67 -5.63 -4.40
CA VAL A 19 -25.92 -5.85 -5.62
C VAL A 19 -24.88 -4.75 -5.76
N VAL A 20 -23.60 -5.14 -5.75
CA VAL A 20 -22.50 -4.22 -6.02
C VAL A 20 -21.75 -4.71 -7.24
N VAL A 21 -21.66 -3.85 -8.25
CA VAL A 21 -20.93 -4.14 -9.48
C VAL A 21 -19.67 -3.30 -9.50
N ASP A 22 -18.52 -3.94 -9.58
CA ASP A 22 -17.28 -3.22 -9.85
C ASP A 22 -17.27 -2.77 -11.31
N ARG A 23 -17.10 -1.46 -11.52
CA ARG A 23 -17.13 -0.88 -12.88
C ARG A 23 -15.91 -1.28 -13.69
N LEU A 24 -14.79 -1.62 -13.03
CA LEU A 24 -13.56 -1.98 -13.69
C LEU A 24 -13.55 -3.45 -14.14
N THR A 25 -13.70 -4.39 -13.21
CA THR A 25 -13.66 -5.83 -13.51
C THR A 25 -14.96 -6.36 -14.09
N LYS A 26 -16.05 -5.58 -14.02
CA LYS A 26 -17.42 -6.01 -14.33
C LYS A 26 -17.92 -7.16 -13.46
N SER A 27 -17.23 -7.46 -12.36
CA SER A 27 -17.65 -8.46 -11.39
C SER A 27 -18.85 -7.93 -10.60
N ALA A 28 -19.89 -8.75 -10.49
CA ALA A 28 -21.06 -8.46 -9.68
C ALA A 28 -21.03 -9.28 -8.39
N TYR A 29 -21.25 -8.60 -7.27
CA TYR A 29 -21.31 -9.17 -5.93
C TYR A 29 -22.73 -9.09 -5.42
N PHE A 30 -23.24 -10.25 -4.98
CA PHE A 30 -24.60 -10.40 -4.46
C PHE A 30 -24.49 -10.75 -2.98
N LEU A 31 -24.75 -9.76 -2.13
CA LEU A 31 -24.61 -9.89 -0.67
C LEU A 31 -25.99 -10.01 -0.04
N PRO A 32 -26.29 -11.07 0.74
CA PRO A 32 -27.52 -11.14 1.51
C PRO A 32 -27.50 -10.08 2.62
N VAL A 33 -28.54 -9.26 2.70
CA VAL A 33 -28.65 -8.13 3.64
C VAL A 33 -30.07 -8.06 4.24
N HIS A 34 -30.25 -7.15 5.20
CA HIS A 34 -31.56 -6.82 5.74
C HIS A 34 -32.04 -5.44 5.28
N THR A 35 -33.34 -5.30 5.07
CA THR A 35 -33.97 -4.01 4.75
C THR A 35 -33.85 -2.99 5.89
N SER A 36 -33.61 -3.45 7.12
CA SER A 36 -33.39 -2.62 8.31
C SER A 36 -31.96 -2.07 8.44
N TYR A 37 -31.02 -2.49 7.58
CA TYR A 37 -29.63 -2.02 7.65
C TYR A 37 -29.53 -0.52 7.41
N THR A 38 -28.74 0.14 8.26
CA THR A 38 -28.41 1.56 8.12
C THR A 38 -27.30 1.75 7.11
N ALA A 39 -27.08 3.00 6.67
CA ALA A 39 -25.94 3.33 5.81
C ALA A 39 -24.59 2.96 6.44
N GLU A 40 -24.49 2.96 7.79
CA GLU A 40 -23.30 2.52 8.51
C GLU A 40 -23.10 1.00 8.43
N ASP A 41 -24.17 0.21 8.56
CA ASP A 41 -24.10 -1.25 8.41
C ASP A 41 -23.64 -1.64 7.01
N TYR A 42 -24.18 -0.96 5.98
CA TYR A 42 -23.73 -1.15 4.60
C TYR A 42 -22.27 -0.74 4.42
N ALA A 43 -21.82 0.37 5.02
CA ALA A 43 -20.43 0.79 4.93
C ALA A 43 -19.47 -0.22 5.57
N ARG A 44 -19.81 -0.75 6.75
CA ARG A 44 -19.03 -1.81 7.42
C ARG A 44 -18.99 -3.08 6.57
N LEU A 45 -20.13 -3.48 6.01
CA LEU A 45 -20.21 -4.65 5.13
C LEU A 45 -19.39 -4.43 3.85
N TYR A 46 -19.43 -3.23 3.28
CA TYR A 46 -18.64 -2.87 2.11
C TYR A 46 -17.14 -2.96 2.40
N ILE A 47 -16.67 -2.41 3.52
CA ILE A 47 -15.27 -2.50 3.91
C ILE A 47 -14.84 -3.96 4.07
N ARG A 48 -15.68 -4.75 4.74
CA ARG A 48 -15.38 -6.15 5.03
C ARG A 48 -15.33 -7.02 3.77
N GLU A 49 -16.30 -6.88 2.88
CA GLU A 49 -16.45 -7.80 1.73
C GLU A 49 -15.78 -7.27 0.47
N LEU A 50 -15.83 -5.96 0.21
CA LEU A 50 -15.47 -5.37 -1.07
C LEU A 50 -14.17 -4.57 -1.04
N VAL A 51 -13.89 -3.82 0.03
CA VAL A 51 -12.60 -3.10 0.12
C VAL A 51 -11.43 -4.06 0.15
N ARG A 52 -11.59 -5.23 0.77
CA ARG A 52 -10.59 -6.28 0.63
C ARG A 52 -10.42 -6.63 -0.86
N LEU A 53 -11.48 -6.91 -1.61
CA LEU A 53 -11.34 -7.44 -2.97
C LEU A 53 -10.84 -6.41 -3.99
N HIS A 54 -11.32 -5.17 -3.91
CA HIS A 54 -11.11 -4.14 -4.93
C HIS A 54 -10.35 -2.91 -4.43
N GLY A 55 -10.02 -2.84 -3.15
CA GLY A 55 -9.56 -1.60 -2.53
C GLY A 55 -10.70 -0.61 -2.31
N VAL A 56 -10.34 0.64 -2.02
CA VAL A 56 -11.33 1.68 -1.77
C VAL A 56 -11.93 2.18 -3.08
N PRO A 57 -13.27 2.27 -3.18
CA PRO A 57 -13.91 2.85 -4.34
C PRO A 57 -13.59 4.34 -4.45
N MET A 58 -13.34 4.79 -5.66
CA MET A 58 -13.17 6.21 -5.98
C MET A 58 -14.51 6.95 -6.05
N SER A 59 -15.54 6.29 -6.59
CA SER A 59 -16.90 6.79 -6.56
C SER A 59 -17.91 5.66 -6.54
N ILE A 60 -19.04 5.95 -5.92
CA ILE A 60 -20.15 5.02 -5.74
C ILE A 60 -21.37 5.63 -6.39
N ILE A 61 -22.02 4.84 -7.24
CA ILE A 61 -23.33 5.16 -7.81
C ILE A 61 -24.31 4.21 -7.14
N SER A 62 -25.36 4.75 -6.55
CA SER A 62 -26.44 3.99 -5.92
C SER A 62 -27.79 4.47 -6.43
N ASP A 63 -28.74 3.55 -6.55
CA ASP A 63 -30.16 3.82 -6.82
C ASP A 63 -30.91 4.38 -5.58
N ARG A 64 -30.26 4.43 -4.41
CA ARG A 64 -30.78 5.05 -3.18
C ARG A 64 -30.59 6.56 -3.18
N SER A 65 -31.20 7.23 -2.19
CA SER A 65 -31.17 8.68 -2.07
C SER A 65 -29.77 9.25 -1.82
N THR A 66 -29.56 10.52 -2.19
CA THR A 66 -28.32 11.26 -1.92
C THR A 66 -27.97 11.31 -0.43
N GLN A 67 -28.98 11.33 0.45
CA GLN A 67 -28.79 11.27 1.91
C GLN A 67 -28.15 9.95 2.34
N PHE A 68 -28.62 8.82 1.79
CA PHE A 68 -28.03 7.51 2.06
C PHE A 68 -26.56 7.48 1.61
N THR A 69 -26.27 7.92 0.38
CA THR A 69 -24.90 7.95 -0.15
C THR A 69 -23.97 8.81 0.71
N SER A 70 -24.44 9.98 1.18
CA SER A 70 -23.67 10.83 2.09
C SER A 70 -23.37 10.16 3.43
N GLN A 71 -24.37 9.55 4.07
CA GLN A 71 -24.19 8.83 5.34
C GLN A 71 -23.29 7.61 5.19
N PHE A 72 -23.43 6.87 4.09
CA PHE A 72 -22.57 5.74 3.74
C PHE A 72 -21.12 6.20 3.65
N TRP A 73 -20.83 7.26 2.90
CA TRP A 73 -19.47 7.77 2.76
C TRP A 73 -18.85 8.23 4.08
N LYS A 74 -19.63 8.89 4.95
CA LYS A 74 -19.18 9.26 6.30
C LYS A 74 -18.82 8.03 7.13
N ALA A 75 -19.68 7.02 7.15
CA ALA A 75 -19.44 5.78 7.86
C ALA A 75 -18.27 4.97 7.27
N PHE A 76 -18.15 4.98 5.95
CA PHE A 76 -17.09 4.31 5.21
C PHE A 76 -15.71 4.92 5.54
N GLN A 77 -15.61 6.25 5.52
CA GLN A 77 -14.39 6.96 5.90
C GLN A 77 -14.06 6.75 7.39
N LYS A 78 -15.07 6.73 8.27
CA LYS A 78 -14.89 6.37 9.68
C LYS A 78 -14.36 4.94 9.88
N GLY A 79 -14.59 4.04 8.94
CA GLY A 79 -14.04 2.69 8.96
C GLY A 79 -12.61 2.56 8.40
N LEU A 80 -12.09 3.62 7.76
CA LEU A 80 -10.73 3.69 7.21
C LEU A 80 -9.90 4.68 8.04
N VAL A 81 -9.43 4.20 9.19
CA VAL A 81 -8.75 5.03 10.19
C VAL A 81 -7.26 4.74 10.26
N GLY A 82 -6.46 5.79 10.44
CA GLY A 82 -5.08 5.65 10.88
C GLY A 82 -5.01 5.16 12.34
N VAL A 83 -3.80 4.87 12.81
CA VAL A 83 -3.57 4.38 14.18
C VAL A 83 -4.07 5.36 15.25
N ALA A 84 -4.02 6.66 14.97
CA ALA A 84 -4.51 7.73 15.85
C ALA A 84 -5.52 8.63 15.11
N PRO A 85 -6.80 8.25 15.00
CA PRO A 85 -7.78 8.96 14.17
C PRO A 85 -8.20 10.34 14.70
N LEU A 86 -7.92 10.64 15.97
CA LEU A 86 -8.25 11.91 16.61
C LEU A 86 -7.03 12.83 16.78
N ALA A 87 -5.87 12.42 16.27
CA ALA A 87 -4.66 13.24 16.31
C ALA A 87 -4.78 14.42 15.34
N TYR A 88 -4.29 15.59 15.76
CA TYR A 88 -4.10 16.72 14.87
C TYR A 88 -2.88 16.49 13.98
N LEU A 89 -2.98 16.87 12.71
CA LEU A 89 -1.93 16.72 11.72
C LEU A 89 -1.35 18.09 11.35
N ALA A 90 -0.04 18.24 11.49
CA ALA A 90 0.71 19.34 10.90
C ALA A 90 1.60 18.78 9.79
N ILE A 91 1.54 19.35 8.60
CA ILE A 91 2.22 18.84 7.40
C ILE A 91 3.33 19.81 7.01
N TYR A 92 4.56 19.29 6.98
CA TYR A 92 5.75 20.03 6.57
C TYR A 92 6.32 19.40 5.30
N ARG A 93 6.23 20.11 4.18
CA ARG A 93 6.66 19.62 2.87
C ARG A 93 8.15 19.90 2.66
N VAL A 94 8.93 18.85 2.50
CA VAL A 94 10.40 18.92 2.29
C VAL A 94 10.87 18.30 0.97
N CYS A 95 10.00 17.56 0.28
CA CYS A 95 10.32 16.87 -0.96
C CYS A 95 9.56 17.51 -2.13
N ASN A 96 10.29 17.77 -3.22
CA ASN A 96 9.76 18.32 -4.46
C ASN A 96 10.09 17.38 -5.64
N SER A 97 9.69 17.75 -6.86
CA SER A 97 9.90 16.94 -8.07
C SER A 97 11.39 16.65 -8.37
N LEU A 98 12.30 17.45 -7.82
CA LEU A 98 13.76 17.30 -7.97
C LEU A 98 14.40 16.48 -6.83
N GLY A 99 13.61 16.02 -5.86
CA GLY A 99 14.08 15.32 -4.66
C GLY A 99 13.92 16.17 -3.40
N PHE A 100 14.75 15.88 -2.40
CA PHE A 100 14.81 16.60 -1.13
C PHE A 100 16.25 17.02 -0.84
N LEU A 101 16.43 18.17 -0.21
CA LEU A 101 17.71 18.62 0.32
C LEU A 101 17.72 18.44 1.83
N GLU A 102 18.90 18.15 2.39
CA GLU A 102 19.07 18.00 3.83
C GLU A 102 18.73 19.30 4.59
N SER A 103 19.00 20.46 4.00
CA SER A 103 18.62 21.77 4.55
C SER A 103 17.10 21.96 4.68
N ASP A 104 16.31 21.42 3.75
CA ASP A 104 14.85 21.54 3.79
C ASP A 104 14.27 20.68 4.91
N ILE A 105 14.86 19.50 5.15
CA ILE A 105 14.50 18.62 6.27
C ILE A 105 14.82 19.30 7.60
N LEU A 106 16.03 19.87 7.72
CA LEU A 106 16.46 20.61 8.90
C LEU A 106 15.47 21.74 9.24
N ALA A 107 15.19 22.61 8.25
CA ALA A 107 14.28 23.74 8.42
C ALA A 107 12.86 23.31 8.81
N ALA A 108 12.34 22.25 8.20
CA ALA A 108 11.01 21.73 8.53
C ALA A 108 10.95 21.15 9.96
N MET A 109 12.00 20.44 10.39
CA MET A 109 12.05 19.92 11.76
C MET A 109 12.15 21.05 12.79
N ASP A 110 12.93 22.09 12.52
CA ASP A 110 13.04 23.26 13.41
C ASP A 110 11.69 23.97 13.58
N ILE A 111 10.98 24.22 12.48
CA ILE A 111 9.63 24.82 12.51
C ILE A 111 8.67 23.91 13.27
N ALA A 112 8.70 22.60 13.03
CA ALA A 112 7.80 21.67 13.72
C ALA A 112 8.05 21.62 15.23
N ILE A 113 9.31 21.76 15.65
CA ILE A 113 9.68 21.88 17.06
C ILE A 113 9.16 23.19 17.65
N GLU A 114 9.26 24.30 16.92
CA GLU A 114 8.75 25.61 17.32
C GLU A 114 7.22 25.60 17.46
N ASP A 115 6.53 24.95 16.54
CA ASP A 115 5.08 24.74 16.55
C ASP A 115 4.61 23.82 17.70
N GLY A 116 5.54 23.19 18.41
CA GLY A 116 5.23 22.40 19.62
C GLY A 116 4.54 21.07 19.33
N VAL A 117 4.83 20.44 18.20
CA VAL A 117 4.28 19.11 17.87
C VAL A 117 4.69 18.07 18.93
N ASN A 118 3.85 17.06 19.16
CA ASN A 118 4.17 16.00 20.13
C ASN A 118 5.00 14.85 19.51
N ILE A 119 4.79 14.58 18.22
CA ILE A 119 5.40 13.47 17.50
C ILE A 119 5.84 13.95 16.12
N LEU A 120 7.09 13.67 15.76
CA LEU A 120 7.62 13.81 14.41
C LEU A 120 7.64 12.44 13.73
N SER A 121 6.92 12.31 12.61
CA SER A 121 6.95 11.11 11.75
C SER A 121 7.69 11.45 10.46
N ILE A 122 8.87 10.87 10.28
CA ILE A 122 9.78 11.21 9.17
C ILE A 122 10.05 9.96 8.34
N LEU A 123 9.56 9.96 7.10
CA LEU A 123 9.73 8.85 6.15
C LEU A 123 10.92 9.07 5.20
N LEU A 124 11.96 9.73 5.68
CA LEU A 124 13.17 10.07 4.94
C LEU A 124 14.39 9.52 5.69
N GLY A 125 15.50 9.37 4.97
CA GLY A 125 16.77 8.92 5.54
C GLY A 125 17.90 9.07 4.54
N GLY A 126 19.04 9.51 5.05
CA GLY A 126 20.26 9.71 4.27
C GLY A 126 21.11 8.45 4.14
N SER A 127 22.40 8.66 3.87
CA SER A 127 23.42 7.64 4.12
C SER A 127 23.70 7.54 5.62
N SER A 128 24.28 6.43 6.05
CA SER A 128 24.74 6.29 7.43
C SER A 128 26.06 7.03 7.61
N GLU A 129 26.02 8.09 8.42
CA GLU A 129 27.14 8.98 8.75
C GLU A 129 27.30 9.04 10.30
N PRO A 130 28.43 9.52 10.82
CA PRO A 130 28.56 9.83 12.24
C PRO A 130 27.47 10.82 12.70
N PHE A 131 26.94 10.66 13.93
CA PHE A 131 25.78 11.44 14.38
C PHE A 131 25.94 12.96 14.39
N HIS A 132 27.18 13.47 14.41
CA HIS A 132 27.46 14.90 14.34
C HIS A 132 27.42 15.47 12.90
N ASP A 133 27.45 14.59 11.90
CA ASP A 133 27.37 14.92 10.47
C ASP A 133 26.02 14.53 9.87
N ASP A 134 25.09 13.99 10.66
CA ASP A 134 23.73 13.61 10.24
C ASP A 134 22.73 14.67 10.73
N ALA A 135 22.17 15.47 9.81
CA ALA A 135 21.25 16.55 10.17
C ALA A 135 19.97 16.04 10.86
N ILE A 136 19.45 14.89 10.43
CA ILE A 136 18.26 14.29 11.05
C ILE A 136 18.59 13.89 12.49
N ALA A 137 19.77 13.30 12.72
CA ALA A 137 20.22 12.96 14.07
C ALA A 137 20.35 14.21 14.96
N LEU A 138 20.98 15.28 14.48
CA LEU A 138 21.17 16.51 15.26
C LEU A 138 19.84 17.17 15.66
N VAL A 139 18.91 17.34 14.72
CA VAL A 139 17.62 17.98 15.04
C VAL A 139 16.72 17.05 15.83
N ALA A 140 16.78 15.73 15.60
CA ALA A 140 16.06 14.78 16.43
C ALA A 140 16.53 14.80 17.89
N TYR A 141 17.80 15.09 18.15
CA TYR A 141 18.31 15.28 19.50
C TYR A 141 17.65 16.50 20.17
N SER A 142 17.60 17.63 19.44
CA SER A 142 16.94 18.85 19.91
C SER A 142 15.44 18.68 20.14
N ALA A 143 14.77 17.90 19.29
CA ALA A 143 13.37 17.51 19.47
C ALA A 143 13.17 16.68 20.74
N MET A 144 14.03 15.67 20.95
CA MET A 144 14.01 14.82 22.15
C MET A 144 14.21 15.63 23.43
N GLU A 145 15.14 16.60 23.45
CA GLU A 145 15.37 17.47 24.62
C GLU A 145 14.13 18.29 25.00
N LYS A 146 13.29 18.61 24.01
CA LYS A 146 12.00 19.30 24.21
C LYS A 146 10.83 18.33 24.48
N GLY A 147 11.11 17.04 24.64
CA GLY A 147 10.10 16.00 24.90
C GLY A 147 9.27 15.60 23.67
N ILE A 148 9.74 15.92 22.46
CA ILE A 148 9.09 15.58 21.20
C ILE A 148 9.61 14.21 20.75
N PHE A 149 8.70 13.28 20.48
CA PHE A 149 9.06 11.93 20.05
C PHE A 149 9.36 11.87 18.55
N VAL A 150 10.51 11.34 18.15
CA VAL A 150 10.91 11.25 16.74
C VAL A 150 10.90 9.79 16.26
N CYS A 151 10.11 9.53 15.22
CA CYS A 151 9.99 8.23 14.59
C CYS A 151 10.41 8.31 13.12
N CYS A 152 11.37 7.49 12.73
CA CYS A 152 11.88 7.40 11.36
C CYS A 152 11.77 5.99 10.78
N SER A 153 11.72 5.90 9.45
CA SER A 153 11.83 4.61 8.76
C SER A 153 13.29 4.11 8.72
N ALA A 154 13.49 2.79 8.69
CA ALA A 154 14.81 2.18 8.47
C ALA A 154 15.35 2.35 7.03
N CYS A 155 14.51 2.81 6.10
CA CYS A 155 14.71 2.85 4.65
C CYS A 155 14.57 1.49 3.93
N ASN A 156 14.67 1.55 2.60
CA ASN A 156 14.38 0.45 1.68
C ASN A 156 15.64 -0.06 0.95
N ARG A 157 16.78 -0.19 1.65
CA ARG A 157 18.07 -0.62 1.07
C ARG A 157 18.50 -2.03 1.50
N GLY A 158 17.60 -2.81 2.10
CA GLY A 158 17.83 -4.21 2.43
C GLY A 158 17.97 -5.10 1.17
N PRO A 159 18.28 -6.40 1.34
CA PRO A 159 18.38 -7.15 2.60
C PRO A 159 19.80 -7.20 3.17
N THR A 160 20.76 -6.50 2.57
CA THR A 160 22.17 -6.56 2.99
C THR A 160 22.35 -6.05 4.42
N PRO A 161 23.25 -6.65 5.23
CA PRO A 161 23.57 -6.12 6.55
C PRO A 161 24.09 -4.69 6.47
N ARG A 162 23.85 -3.88 7.51
CA ARG A 162 24.35 -2.50 7.63
C ARG A 162 23.86 -1.55 6.51
N SER A 163 22.61 -1.72 6.10
CA SER A 163 21.98 -0.97 5.00
C SER A 163 21.01 0.12 5.45
N MET A 164 20.81 0.28 6.76
CA MET A 164 19.85 1.23 7.30
C MET A 164 20.41 2.64 7.47
N ALA A 165 19.50 3.59 7.68
CA ALA A 165 19.77 4.96 8.09
C ALA A 165 18.97 5.28 9.37
N ASN A 166 19.05 6.53 9.84
CA ASN A 166 18.37 6.99 11.05
C ASN A 166 18.81 6.17 12.28
N GLU A 167 20.12 6.09 12.49
CA GLU A 167 20.72 5.15 13.45
C GLU A 167 20.89 5.75 14.85
N ALA A 168 20.50 7.00 15.07
CA ALA A 168 20.69 7.68 16.34
C ALA A 168 19.88 7.02 17.48
N PRO A 169 20.41 6.94 18.71
CA PRO A 169 19.72 6.33 19.85
C PRO A 169 18.40 7.01 20.24
N TRP A 170 18.26 8.30 19.95
CA TRP A 170 17.08 9.12 20.27
C TRP A 170 16.02 9.13 19.16
N ILE A 171 16.22 8.35 18.10
CA ILE A 171 15.25 8.15 17.04
C ILE A 171 14.66 6.75 17.17
N LEU A 172 13.34 6.61 17.16
CA LEU A 172 12.71 5.31 16.96
C LEU A 172 12.79 4.93 15.48
N THR A 173 13.51 3.87 15.14
CA THR A 173 13.68 3.43 13.75
C THR A 173 12.83 2.19 13.46
N VAL A 174 11.94 2.30 12.47
CA VAL A 174 10.94 1.28 12.16
C VAL A 174 11.29 0.56 10.86
N GLY A 175 11.43 -0.77 10.95
CA GLY A 175 11.54 -1.67 9.79
C GLY A 175 10.18 -2.06 9.22
N ALA A 176 10.17 -2.54 7.98
CA ALA A 176 8.96 -2.94 7.28
C ALA A 176 8.72 -4.46 7.39
N ASN A 177 7.47 -4.87 7.66
CA ASN A 177 7.06 -6.27 7.55
C ASN A 177 5.78 -6.46 6.73
N THR A 178 5.54 -7.70 6.30
CA THR A 178 4.28 -8.14 5.69
C THR A 178 3.24 -8.41 6.78
N PHE A 179 1.96 -8.36 6.40
CA PHE A 179 0.84 -8.73 7.29
C PHE A 179 -0.09 -9.69 6.56
N ASP A 180 -1.17 -10.11 7.22
CA ASP A 180 -2.08 -11.19 6.80
C ASP A 180 -2.94 -10.92 5.58
N ARG A 181 -2.73 -9.78 4.93
CA ARG A 181 -3.44 -9.33 3.75
C ARG A 181 -2.50 -9.32 2.54
N LYS A 182 -2.84 -10.12 1.52
CA LYS A 182 -2.10 -10.17 0.24
C LYS A 182 -3.06 -10.03 -0.92
N ILE A 183 -2.77 -9.13 -1.87
CA ILE A 183 -3.48 -9.08 -3.16
C ILE A 183 -2.96 -10.22 -4.01
N ASN A 184 -3.76 -11.28 -4.19
CA ASN A 184 -3.31 -12.46 -4.90
C ASN A 184 -3.72 -12.43 -6.36
N VAL A 185 -2.74 -12.75 -7.21
CA VAL A 185 -2.94 -13.00 -8.62
C VAL A 185 -2.35 -14.36 -8.93
N THR A 186 -3.12 -15.21 -9.58
CA THR A 186 -2.66 -16.55 -9.93
C THR A 186 -2.38 -16.61 -11.42
N THR A 187 -1.16 -17.01 -11.75
CA THR A 187 -0.77 -17.36 -13.11
C THR A 187 -0.95 -18.86 -13.28
N VAL A 188 -1.84 -19.27 -14.17
CA VAL A 188 -2.07 -20.68 -14.50
C VAL A 188 -1.50 -20.96 -15.88
N LEU A 189 -0.55 -21.89 -15.95
CA LEU A 189 -0.01 -22.40 -17.20
C LEU A 189 -0.91 -23.49 -17.78
N ILE A 190 -0.82 -23.77 -19.09
CA ILE A 190 -1.57 -24.89 -19.71
C ILE A 190 -1.26 -26.25 -19.06
N ASN A 191 -0.03 -26.45 -18.57
CA ASN A 191 0.35 -27.67 -17.85
C ASN A 191 -0.33 -27.81 -16.46
N LYS A 192 -1.26 -26.90 -16.12
CA LYS A 192 -2.01 -26.79 -14.86
C LYS A 192 -1.16 -26.38 -13.65
N GLU A 193 0.10 -26.03 -13.84
CA GLU A 193 0.89 -25.42 -12.77
C GLU A 193 0.36 -24.03 -12.48
N GLN A 194 0.29 -23.71 -11.20
CA GLN A 194 -0.23 -22.44 -10.68
C GLN A 194 0.87 -21.74 -9.91
N PHE A 195 1.05 -20.45 -10.21
CA PHE A 195 2.01 -19.59 -9.55
C PHE A 195 1.28 -18.42 -8.93
N GLU A 196 1.55 -18.18 -7.65
CA GLU A 196 1.04 -17.02 -6.96
C GLU A 196 1.92 -15.80 -7.22
N GLY A 197 1.28 -14.67 -7.40
CA GLY A 197 1.91 -13.38 -7.54
C GLY A 197 1.09 -12.25 -6.95
N CYS A 198 1.64 -11.04 -7.00
CA CYS A 198 0.90 -9.83 -6.70
C CYS A 198 0.76 -8.95 -7.95
N PHE A 199 -0.30 -8.17 -7.98
CA PHE A 199 -0.52 -7.17 -9.00
C PHE A 199 -1.16 -5.96 -8.39
N MET A 200 -0.73 -4.78 -8.82
CA MET A 200 -1.52 -3.57 -8.67
C MET A 200 -1.59 -2.79 -9.97
N ARG A 201 -2.71 -2.09 -10.15
CA ARG A 201 -2.90 -1.17 -11.26
C ARG A 201 -2.90 0.24 -10.70
N SER A 202 -1.91 1.04 -11.06
CA SER A 202 -1.92 2.48 -10.86
C SER A 202 -1.27 3.16 -12.07
N TRP A 203 -1.65 4.41 -12.31
CA TRP A 203 -1.31 5.14 -13.53
C TRP A 203 -0.27 6.25 -13.30
N TRP A 204 0.45 6.25 -12.17
CA TRP A 204 1.47 7.26 -11.87
C TRP A 204 2.73 6.68 -11.23
N TRP A 205 3.84 7.36 -11.51
CA TRP A 205 5.20 6.84 -11.56
C TRP A 205 5.97 7.00 -10.25
N TRP A 206 6.65 5.95 -9.84
CA TRP A 206 8.04 5.99 -9.35
C TRP A 206 8.60 4.55 -9.34
N GLY A 207 9.47 4.23 -10.30
CA GLY A 207 10.16 2.94 -10.38
C GLY A 207 10.46 2.44 -11.80
N ASN A 208 11.48 1.61 -11.94
CA ASN A 208 11.88 0.98 -13.22
C ASN A 208 10.84 -0.02 -13.77
N LYS A 209 9.86 -0.44 -12.96
CA LYS A 209 8.86 -1.45 -13.34
C LYS A 209 7.68 -0.88 -14.14
N SER A 210 7.30 0.37 -13.92
CA SER A 210 6.23 1.02 -14.70
C SER A 210 6.69 1.33 -16.14
N SER A 211 7.96 1.71 -16.33
CA SER A 211 8.54 1.87 -17.68
C SER A 211 8.57 0.54 -18.43
N GLN A 212 8.89 -0.58 -17.77
CA GLN A 212 8.83 -1.91 -18.37
C GLN A 212 7.43 -2.24 -18.90
N SER A 213 6.38 -1.97 -18.11
CA SER A 213 4.99 -2.18 -18.56
C SER A 213 4.62 -1.32 -19.77
N GLN A 214 5.14 -0.10 -19.86
CA GLN A 214 4.92 0.76 -21.02
C GLN A 214 5.64 0.26 -22.27
N VAL A 215 6.86 -0.25 -22.14
CA VAL A 215 7.59 -0.87 -23.26
C VAL A 215 6.82 -2.09 -23.78
N VAL A 216 6.31 -2.94 -22.89
CA VAL A 216 5.48 -4.10 -23.29
C VAL A 216 4.19 -3.65 -23.99
N LYS A 217 3.54 -2.59 -23.50
CA LYS A 217 2.35 -2.02 -24.14
C LYS A 217 2.66 -1.43 -25.52
N ALA A 218 3.79 -0.73 -25.67
CA ALA A 218 4.25 -0.20 -26.95
C ALA A 218 4.53 -1.33 -27.95
N ALA A 219 5.02 -2.48 -27.47
CA ALA A 219 5.18 -3.71 -28.25
C ALA A 219 3.86 -4.46 -28.52
N ARG A 220 2.70 -3.88 -28.18
CA ARG A 220 1.35 -4.47 -28.31
C ARG A 220 1.13 -5.73 -27.46
N GLY A 221 1.91 -5.90 -26.39
CA GLY A 221 1.67 -6.93 -25.39
C GLY A 221 0.36 -6.69 -24.63
N ILE A 222 -0.37 -7.77 -24.36
CA ILE A 222 -1.68 -7.73 -23.67
C ILE A 222 -1.58 -7.92 -22.16
N ALA A 223 -0.47 -8.49 -21.67
CA ALA A 223 -0.19 -8.76 -20.27
C ALA A 223 1.33 -8.90 -20.01
N MET A 224 1.75 -8.89 -18.74
CA MET A 224 3.15 -8.99 -18.35
C MET A 224 3.35 -9.90 -17.11
N ILE A 225 4.29 -10.85 -17.16
CA ILE A 225 4.73 -11.59 -15.97
C ILE A 225 6.11 -11.05 -15.59
N LEU A 226 6.23 -10.50 -14.37
CA LEU A 226 7.49 -9.97 -13.87
C LEU A 226 8.12 -10.97 -12.90
N ILE A 227 9.36 -11.37 -13.17
CA ILE A 227 10.11 -12.28 -12.30
C ILE A 227 10.98 -11.43 -11.38
N ASN A 228 10.76 -11.56 -10.07
CA ASN A 228 11.55 -10.86 -9.06
C ASN A 228 13.02 -11.31 -9.05
N HIS A 229 13.91 -10.44 -8.55
CA HIS A 229 15.30 -10.81 -8.35
C HIS A 229 15.44 -11.83 -7.22
N MET A 230 16.50 -12.63 -7.26
CA MET A 230 16.81 -13.63 -6.23
C MET A 230 16.88 -13.00 -4.81
N GLN A 231 17.28 -11.74 -4.70
CA GLN A 231 17.38 -11.00 -3.44
C GLN A 231 16.02 -10.63 -2.83
N ASP A 232 14.98 -10.49 -3.65
CA ASP A 232 13.62 -10.15 -3.20
C ASP A 232 12.87 -11.35 -2.59
N SER A 233 13.42 -12.55 -2.75
CA SER A 233 12.92 -13.80 -2.17
C SER A 233 11.42 -14.02 -2.43
N PHE A 234 10.61 -14.05 -1.37
CA PHE A 234 9.16 -14.32 -1.42
C PHE A 234 8.29 -13.08 -1.55
N ILE A 235 8.87 -11.87 -1.54
CA ILE A 235 8.09 -10.64 -1.45
C ILE A 235 7.76 -10.15 -2.84
N THR A 236 6.47 -10.20 -3.14
CA THR A 236 5.88 -9.61 -4.33
C THR A 236 5.40 -8.21 -3.99
N SER A 237 6.18 -7.19 -4.37
CA SER A 237 5.75 -5.79 -4.29
C SER A 237 4.53 -5.61 -5.19
N SER A 238 3.46 -5.02 -4.68
CA SER A 238 2.35 -4.64 -5.53
C SER A 238 2.72 -3.32 -6.19
N ASP A 239 3.40 -3.37 -7.32
CA ASP A 239 3.68 -2.19 -8.12
C ASP A 239 2.57 -1.95 -9.14
N ALA A 240 2.47 -0.71 -9.57
CA ALA A 240 1.45 -0.21 -10.48
C ALA A 240 1.82 -0.47 -11.94
N TYR A 241 0.98 -1.20 -12.68
CA TYR A 241 1.21 -1.47 -14.11
C TYR A 241 0.10 -0.92 -15.01
N VAL A 242 0.47 -0.59 -16.25
CA VAL A 242 -0.45 -0.07 -17.27
C VAL A 242 -1.28 -1.20 -17.91
N LEU A 243 -0.73 -2.42 -17.91
CA LEU A 243 -1.34 -3.65 -18.41
C LEU A 243 -1.63 -4.63 -17.27
N PRO A 244 -2.53 -5.61 -17.44
CA PRO A 244 -2.62 -6.77 -16.55
C PRO A 244 -1.25 -7.40 -16.38
N ALA A 245 -0.79 -7.53 -15.14
CA ALA A 245 0.52 -8.07 -14.83
C ALA A 245 0.50 -8.91 -13.57
N THR A 246 1.60 -9.58 -13.28
CA THR A 246 1.78 -10.36 -12.04
C THR A 246 3.27 -10.42 -11.73
N ASP A 247 3.64 -9.99 -10.53
CA ASP A 247 4.96 -10.20 -9.95
C ASP A 247 5.01 -11.61 -9.36
N VAL A 248 5.91 -12.45 -9.84
CA VAL A 248 6.15 -13.81 -9.33
C VAL A 248 7.49 -13.89 -8.62
N THR A 249 7.60 -14.83 -7.68
CA THR A 249 8.87 -15.09 -6.97
C THR A 249 9.96 -15.54 -7.94
N TYR A 250 11.23 -15.37 -7.56
CA TYR A 250 12.35 -15.82 -8.38
C TYR A 250 12.29 -17.34 -8.68
N THR A 251 11.92 -18.14 -7.67
CA THR A 251 11.79 -19.60 -7.79
C THR A 251 10.69 -20.02 -8.75
N ASP A 252 9.56 -19.31 -8.73
CA ASP A 252 8.45 -19.59 -9.65
C ASP A 252 8.74 -19.07 -11.05
N GLY A 253 9.42 -17.93 -11.15
CA GLY A 253 9.93 -17.40 -12.41
C GLY A 253 10.87 -18.36 -13.13
N GLN A 254 11.76 -19.06 -12.41
CA GLN A 254 12.61 -20.09 -13.03
C GLN A 254 11.78 -21.22 -13.65
N LYS A 255 10.74 -21.70 -12.96
CA LYS A 255 9.84 -22.74 -13.49
C LYS A 255 9.09 -22.25 -14.73
N ILE A 256 8.63 -20.99 -14.72
CA ILE A 256 7.99 -20.36 -15.88
C ILE A 256 8.96 -20.28 -17.06
N LEU A 257 10.23 -19.92 -16.83
CA LEU A 257 11.26 -19.90 -17.87
C LEU A 257 11.53 -21.31 -18.42
N THR A 258 11.58 -22.33 -17.55
CA THR A 258 11.69 -23.73 -17.98
C THR A 258 10.49 -24.14 -18.84
N TYR A 259 9.27 -23.75 -18.46
CA TYR A 259 8.06 -24.02 -19.24
C TYR A 259 8.10 -23.35 -20.63
N ILE A 260 8.47 -22.07 -20.69
CA ILE A 260 8.57 -21.33 -21.96
C ILE A 260 9.51 -22.04 -22.93
N ASN A 261 10.62 -22.60 -22.44
CA ASN A 261 11.58 -23.32 -23.26
C ASN A 261 11.15 -24.77 -23.61
N SER A 262 10.13 -25.30 -22.92
CA SER A 262 9.66 -26.68 -23.10
C SER A 262 8.64 -26.87 -24.23
N THR A 263 8.02 -25.78 -24.70
CA THR A 263 6.95 -25.81 -25.71
C THR A 263 7.13 -24.71 -26.75
N SER A 264 6.73 -24.98 -27.99
CA SER A 264 6.72 -23.98 -29.07
C SER A 264 5.57 -22.96 -28.95
N ASN A 265 4.54 -23.26 -28.16
CA ASN A 265 3.36 -22.41 -27.94
C ASN A 265 3.08 -22.24 -26.44
N PRO A 266 3.89 -21.46 -25.71
CA PRO A 266 3.66 -21.21 -24.29
C PRO A 266 2.40 -20.34 -24.10
N LEU A 267 1.48 -20.79 -23.24
CA LEU A 267 0.27 -20.04 -22.90
C LEU A 267 0.06 -20.02 -21.40
N ALA A 268 -0.24 -18.83 -20.89
CA ALA A 268 -0.53 -18.57 -19.49
C ALA A 268 -1.81 -17.75 -19.37
N THR A 269 -2.58 -18.01 -18.32
CA THR A 269 -3.76 -17.23 -17.93
C THR A 269 -3.47 -16.53 -16.61
N ILE A 270 -3.69 -15.22 -16.56
CA ILE A 270 -3.58 -14.43 -15.33
C ILE A 270 -4.99 -14.24 -14.78
N THR A 271 -5.22 -14.73 -13.57
CA THR A 271 -6.51 -14.61 -12.88
C THR A 271 -6.35 -13.76 -11.62
N PHE A 272 -7.13 -12.68 -11.54
CA PHE A 272 -7.16 -11.82 -10.37
C PHE A 272 -8.09 -12.41 -9.30
N GLN A 273 -7.54 -12.79 -8.15
CA GLN A 273 -8.32 -13.36 -7.05
C GLN A 273 -8.75 -12.31 -6.01
N GLY A 274 -8.30 -11.06 -6.15
CA GLY A 274 -8.51 -10.01 -5.17
C GLY A 274 -7.62 -10.21 -3.94
N THR A 275 -8.00 -9.61 -2.80
CA THR A 275 -7.24 -9.77 -1.56
C THR A 275 -7.64 -11.02 -0.79
N ILE A 276 -6.63 -11.80 -0.43
CA ILE A 276 -6.73 -12.93 0.50
C ILE A 276 -6.32 -12.43 1.88
N ILE A 277 -7.10 -12.83 2.90
CA ILE A 277 -6.83 -12.58 4.31
C ILE A 277 -6.57 -13.93 4.99
N GLY A 278 -5.62 -13.97 5.93
CA GLY A 278 -5.30 -15.19 6.68
C GLY A 278 -4.25 -16.06 6.00
N ASP A 279 -3.36 -15.44 5.21
CA ASP A 279 -2.12 -16.10 4.79
C ASP A 279 -1.35 -16.58 6.05
N LYS A 280 -0.74 -17.76 5.98
CA LYS A 280 0.07 -18.30 7.09
C LYS A 280 1.51 -17.82 7.04
N ASN A 281 1.96 -17.29 5.90
CA ASN A 281 3.30 -16.74 5.71
C ASN A 281 3.32 -15.23 5.97
N THR A 282 2.89 -14.82 7.16
CA THR A 282 2.66 -13.43 7.54
C THR A 282 3.66 -12.98 8.61
N LEU A 283 3.80 -11.67 8.82
CA LEU A 283 4.79 -11.07 9.75
C LEU A 283 6.25 -11.33 9.37
N ILE A 284 6.54 -11.44 8.07
CA ILE A 284 7.90 -11.60 7.57
C ILE A 284 8.49 -10.21 7.32
N VAL A 285 9.74 -10.00 7.75
CA VAL A 285 10.41 -8.72 7.50
C VAL A 285 10.66 -8.53 6.01
N ALA A 286 10.25 -7.38 5.47
CA ALA A 286 10.32 -7.09 4.06
C ALA A 286 11.78 -7.17 3.53
N SER A 287 12.03 -7.71 2.35
CA SER A 287 13.36 -7.88 1.75
C SER A 287 14.04 -6.53 1.61
N PHE A 288 13.30 -5.55 1.11
CA PHE A 288 13.75 -4.16 0.97
C PHE A 288 13.98 -3.47 2.32
N SER A 289 13.36 -3.93 3.42
CA SER A 289 13.57 -3.31 4.74
C SER A 289 15.06 -3.35 5.06
N SER A 290 15.67 -2.18 5.23
CA SER A 290 17.08 -2.08 5.58
C SER A 290 17.38 -2.78 6.91
N ARG A 291 18.63 -3.22 7.06
CA ARG A 291 19.10 -4.06 8.16
C ARG A 291 20.22 -3.39 8.94
N GLY A 292 20.24 -3.65 10.24
CA GLY A 292 21.40 -3.38 11.07
C GLY A 292 22.56 -4.37 10.80
N PRO A 293 23.59 -4.37 11.67
CA PRO A 293 23.78 -3.43 12.78
C PRO A 293 24.04 -1.99 12.29
N SER A 294 23.83 -1.01 13.16
CA SER A 294 24.16 0.39 12.87
C SER A 294 25.63 0.52 12.46
N ARG A 295 25.92 1.32 11.43
CA ARG A 295 27.30 1.62 11.04
C ARG A 295 27.91 2.68 11.96
N ALA A 296 27.14 3.68 12.36
CA ALA A 296 27.56 4.74 13.26
C ALA A 296 27.88 4.22 14.67
N ASN A 297 27.09 3.27 15.18
CA ASN A 297 27.33 2.62 16.47
C ASN A 297 26.93 1.13 16.44
N PRO A 298 27.86 0.21 16.14
CA PRO A 298 27.57 -1.23 16.09
C PRO A 298 27.08 -1.85 17.40
N GLY A 299 27.31 -1.19 18.55
CA GLY A 299 26.83 -1.65 19.85
C GLY A 299 25.34 -1.36 20.09
N LEU A 300 24.72 -0.52 19.25
CA LEU A 300 23.30 -0.20 19.31
C LEU A 300 22.51 -1.11 18.38
N LEU A 301 21.54 -1.85 18.93
CA LEU A 301 20.65 -2.69 18.13
C LEU A 301 19.64 -1.82 17.38
N LYS A 302 19.64 -1.94 16.05
CA LYS A 302 18.79 -1.19 15.13
C LYS A 302 18.35 -2.11 13.96
N PRO A 303 17.15 -1.94 13.37
CA PRO A 303 16.03 -1.11 13.83
C PRO A 303 15.40 -1.63 15.13
N GLU A 304 14.71 -0.76 15.88
CA GLU A 304 14.10 -1.12 17.17
C GLU A 304 12.87 -2.01 17.01
N ILE A 305 12.01 -1.67 16.05
CA ILE A 305 10.72 -2.35 15.85
C ILE A 305 10.45 -2.57 14.37
N ILE A 306 9.51 -3.46 14.08
CA ILE A 306 8.97 -3.68 12.73
C ILE A 306 7.47 -3.39 12.72
N GLY A 307 6.98 -2.80 11.64
CA GLY A 307 5.57 -2.46 11.47
C GLY A 307 5.01 -2.87 10.10
N PRO A 308 3.68 -3.10 10.01
CA PRO A 308 3.01 -3.50 8.77
C PRO A 308 3.17 -2.41 7.73
N SER A 309 3.95 -2.70 6.68
CA SER A 309 4.41 -1.66 5.74
C SER A 309 4.38 -2.08 4.26
N VAL A 310 4.05 -3.34 3.98
CA VAL A 310 3.98 -3.87 2.61
C VAL A 310 2.52 -3.85 2.16
N ASN A 311 2.22 -3.15 1.06
CA ASN A 311 0.87 -3.08 0.47
C ASN A 311 -0.17 -2.46 1.44
N ILE A 312 0.16 -1.31 2.03
CA ILE A 312 -0.77 -0.54 2.89
C ILE A 312 -1.79 0.17 1.99
N LEU A 313 -3.04 0.24 2.47
CA LEU A 313 -4.10 1.04 1.85
C LEU A 313 -4.16 2.39 2.58
N ALA A 314 -3.91 3.49 1.89
CA ALA A 314 -3.83 4.83 2.49
C ALA A 314 -4.42 5.91 1.56
N ALA A 315 -4.62 7.11 2.10
CA ALA A 315 -5.08 8.25 1.30
C ALA A 315 -4.10 8.57 0.16
N TRP A 316 -4.62 9.10 -0.93
CA TRP A 316 -3.91 9.38 -2.18
C TRP A 316 -4.41 10.69 -2.79
N PRO A 317 -3.52 11.60 -3.21
CA PRO A 317 -3.90 12.97 -3.59
C PRO A 317 -4.57 13.06 -4.96
N THR A 318 -4.26 12.17 -5.91
CA THR A 318 -4.66 12.30 -7.32
C THR A 318 -5.57 11.19 -7.81
N SER A 319 -6.59 11.53 -8.62
CA SER A 319 -7.44 10.51 -9.22
C SER A 319 -6.66 9.72 -10.27
N VAL A 320 -6.69 8.39 -10.16
CA VAL A 320 -5.96 7.47 -11.04
C VAL A 320 -6.46 7.54 -12.50
N GLU A 321 -7.61 8.15 -12.77
CA GLU A 321 -8.27 8.15 -14.09
C GLU A 321 -8.04 9.40 -14.96
N ASN A 322 -7.24 10.40 -14.54
CA ASN A 322 -6.97 11.61 -15.34
C ASN A 322 -8.24 12.32 -15.87
N ASN A 323 -9.35 12.25 -15.11
CA ASN A 323 -10.58 12.98 -15.44
C ASN A 323 -10.41 14.45 -15.06
N THR A 324 -10.65 15.34 -16.01
CA THR A 324 -10.57 16.81 -15.89
C THR A 324 -11.77 17.46 -15.18
N GLU A 325 -12.63 16.67 -14.54
CA GLU A 325 -13.79 17.16 -13.78
C GLU A 325 -13.50 17.31 -12.28
N PRO A 326 -14.19 18.22 -11.57
CA PRO A 326 -13.65 18.82 -10.35
C PRO A 326 -13.60 17.84 -9.18
N LYS A 327 -12.37 17.68 -8.65
CA LYS A 327 -11.96 17.44 -7.25
C LYS A 327 -12.79 16.45 -6.42
N PRO A 328 -12.47 15.14 -6.44
CA PRO A 328 -12.62 14.35 -5.22
C PRO A 328 -11.73 14.98 -4.13
N THR A 329 -12.28 15.23 -2.93
CA THR A 329 -11.56 15.87 -1.81
C THR A 329 -10.44 15.03 -1.22
N PHE A 330 -10.39 13.72 -1.50
CA PHE A 330 -9.29 12.80 -1.16
C PHE A 330 -9.55 11.48 -1.89
N ASN A 331 -8.50 10.85 -2.43
CA ASN A 331 -8.57 9.49 -2.97
C ASN A 331 -7.96 8.52 -1.96
N ILE A 332 -8.18 7.22 -2.09
CA ILE A 332 -7.51 6.21 -1.27
C ILE A 332 -6.98 5.15 -2.22
N ASN A 333 -5.68 4.91 -2.18
CA ASN A 333 -5.01 3.98 -3.06
C ASN A 333 -4.01 3.12 -2.29
N TRP A 334 -3.61 2.03 -2.90
CA TRP A 334 -2.58 1.18 -2.35
C TRP A 334 -1.21 1.81 -2.56
N VAL A 335 -0.43 1.85 -1.48
CA VAL A 335 0.90 2.44 -1.46
C VAL A 335 1.91 1.30 -1.55
N PRO A 336 2.68 1.19 -2.67
CA PRO A 336 3.57 0.06 -2.93
C PRO A 336 4.67 -0.13 -1.87
N GLN A 337 5.15 0.97 -1.27
CA GLN A 337 6.27 0.98 -0.31
C GLN A 337 6.14 2.20 0.61
N CYS A 338 6.57 2.10 1.87
CA CYS A 338 6.60 3.10 2.97
C CYS A 338 6.45 4.61 2.62
N LEU A 339 5.36 5.01 1.98
CA LEU A 339 5.05 6.38 1.57
C LEU A 339 3.73 6.85 2.21
N ALA A 340 3.20 6.10 3.18
CA ALA A 340 1.85 6.25 3.69
C ALA A 340 1.56 7.58 4.43
N HIS A 341 2.54 8.49 4.58
CA HIS A 341 2.32 9.78 5.24
C HIS A 341 2.84 11.02 4.50
N THR A 342 3.40 10.90 3.28
CA THR A 342 4.03 12.07 2.62
C THR A 342 3.10 12.84 1.68
N LEU A 343 1.83 12.44 1.51
CA LEU A 343 0.95 13.06 0.53
C LEU A 343 -0.48 13.23 1.06
N VAL A 344 -0.69 14.31 1.80
CA VAL A 344 -2.00 14.96 1.89
C VAL A 344 -1.77 16.42 1.49
N GLU A 345 -2.09 16.74 0.23
CA GLU A 345 -2.45 18.10 -0.19
C GLU A 345 -3.97 18.23 -0.15
#